data_AF-A0A5B7IAC6-F1
#
_entry.id   AF-A0A5B7IAC6-F1
#
_cell.length_a   1.000
_cell.length_b   1.000
_cell.length_c   1.000
_cell.angle_alpha   90.00
_cell.angle_beta   90.00
_cell.angle_gamma   90.00
#
_symmetry.space_group_name_H-M   'P 1'
#
loop_
_entity.id
_entity.type
_entity.pdbx_description
1 polymer ?
#
loop_
_entity_poly.entity_id
_entity_poly.type
_entity_poly.pdbx_seq_one_letter_code
_entity_poly.pdbx_strand_id
1 'polypeptide(L)'
;MTDQHAQIVIKLFPKVALTGVLFTPVRIVTASYTDLQDYTYYFVPAPWLSVKLLRLLQHYPPPEDPGVRGRLNECLDTILNKAQEPPKSKKVQHSNAKNAVLFEAISIIIHSDRQVPFSYYG
;
A
#
# COMPACT_ATOMS: atom_id res chain seq x y z
N MET A 1 -21.00 -0.51 13.27
CA MET A 1 -19.82 -1.12 12.61
C MET A 1 -19.13 -0.17 11.62
N THR A 2 -19.67 1.03 11.37
CA THR A 2 -19.14 2.05 10.42
C THR A 2 -18.32 3.17 11.09
N ASP A 3 -18.26 3.22 12.42
CA ASP A 3 -17.79 4.42 13.13
C ASP A 3 -16.28 4.41 13.44
N GLN A 4 -15.68 3.24 13.73
CA GLN A 4 -14.24 3.13 13.99
C GLN A 4 -13.39 3.41 12.74
N HIS A 5 -13.84 2.98 11.56
CA HIS A 5 -13.10 3.21 10.31
C HIS A 5 -13.02 4.69 9.93
N ALA A 6 -14.07 5.48 10.21
CA ALA A 6 -14.09 6.92 9.95
C ALA A 6 -13.21 7.71 10.93
N GLN A 7 -13.26 7.35 12.22
CA GLN A 7 -12.42 7.95 13.27
C GLN A 7 -10.92 7.73 13.04
N ILE A 8 -10.53 6.60 12.45
CA ILE A 8 -9.13 6.28 12.12
C ILE A 8 -8.60 7.16 10.99
N VAL A 9 -9.40 7.43 9.96
CA VAL A 9 -9.01 8.31 8.84
C VAL A 9 -8.79 9.74 9.33
N ILE A 10 -9.67 10.24 10.21
CA ILE A 10 -9.59 11.58 10.79
C ILE A 10 -8.40 11.71 11.77
N LYS A 11 -8.00 10.63 12.47
CA LYS A 11 -6.83 10.65 13.38
C LYS A 11 -5.48 10.55 12.66
N LEU A 12 -5.42 9.88 11.51
CA LEU A 12 -4.18 9.71 10.73
C LEU A 12 -3.93 10.89 9.78
N PHE A 13 -4.98 11.50 9.20
CA PHE A 13 -4.82 12.58 8.21
C PHE A 13 -4.03 13.80 8.70
N PRO A 14 -4.28 14.36 9.90
CA PRO A 14 -3.56 15.52 10.40
C PRO A 14 -2.08 15.22 10.69
N LYS A 15 -1.77 14.00 11.16
CA LYS A 15 -0.39 13.59 11.44
C LYS A 15 0.41 13.29 10.16
N VAL A 16 -0.27 12.86 9.09
CA VAL A 16 0.35 12.56 7.79
C VAL A 16 0.57 13.83 6.96
N ALA A 17 -0.26 14.86 7.12
CA ALA A 17 -0.14 16.13 6.38
C ALA A 17 0.86 17.13 7.00
N LEU A 18 1.18 17.02 8.29
CA LEU A 18 1.99 18.03 9.01
C LEU A 18 3.52 17.81 8.94
N THR A 19 3.98 16.64 8.48
CA THR A 19 5.41 16.41 8.25
C THR A 19 5.68 16.50 6.77
N GLY A 20 6.11 17.69 6.29
CA GLY A 20 6.52 17.98 4.91
C GLY A 20 7.77 17.23 4.43
N VAL A 21 7.93 15.99 4.86
CA VAL A 21 8.97 15.06 4.43
C VAL A 21 8.25 13.83 3.91
N LEU A 22 8.17 13.77 2.58
CA LEU A 22 7.99 12.58 1.75
C LEU A 22 7.90 11.28 2.57
N PHE A 23 6.70 10.96 3.09
CA PHE A 23 6.48 9.72 3.80
C PHE A 23 6.57 8.62 2.75
N THR A 24 7.72 7.94 2.66
CA THR A 24 7.89 6.84 1.71
C THR A 24 6.83 5.78 2.04
N PRO A 25 5.83 5.56 1.17
CA PRO A 25 4.73 4.61 1.42
C PRO A 25 5.25 3.20 1.75
N VAL A 26 6.45 2.93 1.25
CA VAL A 26 7.28 1.75 1.40
C VAL A 26 7.44 1.32 2.86
N ARG A 27 7.71 2.24 3.80
CA ARG A 27 7.96 1.85 5.21
C ARG A 27 6.72 1.33 5.93
N ILE A 28 5.52 1.73 5.52
CA ILE A 28 4.27 1.24 6.12
C ILE A 28 3.92 -0.15 5.57
N VAL A 29 4.17 -0.38 4.29
CA VAL A 29 3.89 -1.68 3.64
C VAL A 29 4.90 -2.76 4.08
N THR A 30 6.14 -2.37 4.42
CA THR A 30 7.18 -3.27 4.92
C THR A 30 7.29 -3.30 6.46
N ALA A 31 6.46 -2.51 7.17
CA ALA A 31 6.50 -2.43 8.62
C ALA A 31 6.33 -3.80 9.29
N SER A 32 7.15 -4.03 10.31
CA SER A 32 7.18 -5.27 11.07
C SER A 32 5.99 -5.36 12.04
N TYR A 33 5.69 -6.57 12.51
CA TYR A 33 4.55 -6.84 13.41
C TYR A 33 4.59 -6.00 14.71
N THR A 34 5.78 -5.57 15.14
CA THR A 34 6.00 -4.79 16.36
C THR A 34 5.64 -3.30 16.24
N ASP A 35 5.65 -2.73 15.03
CA ASP A 35 5.43 -1.29 14.83
C ASP A 35 3.93 -0.92 14.65
N LEU A 36 3.10 -1.91 14.32
CA LEU A 36 1.70 -1.75 13.92
C LEU A 36 0.77 -2.72 14.66
N GLN A 37 1.10 -3.09 15.89
CA GLN A 37 0.34 -4.09 16.64
C GLN A 37 -1.15 -3.73 16.74
N ASP A 38 -1.46 -2.47 17.03
CA ASP A 38 -2.83 -1.93 17.09
C ASP A 38 -3.52 -1.81 15.72
N TYR A 39 -2.75 -1.87 14.63
CA TYR A 39 -3.24 -1.75 13.26
C TYR A 39 -3.21 -3.08 12.48
N THR A 40 -2.80 -4.17 13.13
CA THR A 40 -2.74 -5.49 12.49
C THR A 40 -4.12 -6.12 12.51
N TYR A 41 -4.66 -6.41 11.33
CA TYR A 41 -5.97 -7.02 11.16
C TYR A 41 -5.82 -8.44 10.61
N TYR A 42 -6.15 -9.45 11.43
CA TYR A 42 -6.04 -10.86 11.07
C TYR A 42 -4.68 -11.22 10.42
N PHE A 43 -3.56 -10.90 11.06
CA PHE A 43 -2.19 -11.11 10.54
C PHE A 43 -1.83 -10.33 9.27
N VAL A 44 -2.64 -9.34 8.88
CA VAL A 44 -2.32 -8.40 7.80
C VAL A 44 -2.01 -7.03 8.44
N PRO A 45 -0.80 -6.48 8.28
CA PRO A 45 -0.45 -5.20 8.88
C PRO A 45 -1.14 -4.05 8.13
N ALA A 46 -1.94 -3.25 8.84
CA ALA A 46 -2.57 -2.02 8.38
C ALA A 46 -3.20 -2.07 6.96
N PRO A 47 -4.04 -3.07 6.62
CA PRO A 47 -4.49 -3.31 5.24
C PRO A 47 -5.17 -2.11 4.60
N TRP A 48 -6.06 -1.42 5.33
CA TRP A 48 -6.79 -0.27 4.79
C TRP A 48 -5.92 0.97 4.62
N LEU A 49 -4.89 1.13 5.45
CA LEU A 49 -3.92 2.21 5.27
C LEU A 49 -3.10 1.96 4.01
N SER A 50 -2.62 0.73 3.81
CA SER A 50 -1.92 0.32 2.58
C SER A 50 -2.77 0.58 1.34
N VAL A 51 -4.05 0.18 1.34
CA VAL A 51 -4.98 0.48 0.22
C VAL A 51 -5.10 1.98 -0.04
N LYS A 52 -5.27 2.80 1.00
CA LYS A 52 -5.41 4.27 0.83
C LYS A 52 -4.14 4.91 0.29
N LEU A 53 -2.96 4.48 0.76
CA LEU A 53 -1.68 4.98 0.27
C LEU A 53 -1.45 4.56 -1.18
N LEU A 54 -1.73 3.31 -1.51
CA LEU A 54 -1.60 2.82 -2.88
C LEU A 54 -2.56 3.57 -3.84
N ARG A 55 -3.80 3.81 -3.41
CA ARG A 55 -4.75 4.65 -4.17
C ARG A 55 -4.24 6.08 -4.34
N LEU A 56 -3.71 6.68 -3.28
CA LEU A 56 -3.19 8.05 -3.30
C LEU A 56 -2.09 8.21 -4.37
N LEU A 57 -1.22 7.22 -4.53
CA LEU A 57 -0.14 7.26 -5.51
C LEU A 57 -0.64 7.33 -6.96
N GLN A 58 -1.84 6.81 -7.27
CA GLN A 58 -2.43 6.88 -8.61
C GLN A 58 -2.91 8.30 -8.98
N HIS A 59 -2.90 9.25 -8.05
CA HIS A 59 -3.22 10.65 -8.34
C HIS A 59 -2.00 11.47 -8.78
N TYR A 60 -0.80 10.87 -8.76
CA TYR A 60 0.44 11.53 -9.13
C TYR A 60 1.07 10.83 -10.35
N PRO A 61 1.88 11.54 -11.15
CA PRO A 61 2.70 10.89 -12.17
C PRO A 61 3.71 9.92 -11.52
N PRO A 62 4.25 8.96 -12.28
CA PRO A 62 5.31 8.08 -11.80
C PRO A 62 6.47 8.89 -11.21
N PRO A 63 7.08 8.44 -10.09
CA PRO A 63 8.17 9.18 -9.47
C PRO A 63 9.35 9.39 -10.43
N GLU A 64 9.82 10.64 -10.54
CA GLU A 64 10.98 11.00 -11.39
C GLU A 64 12.29 10.50 -10.78
N ASP A 65 12.43 10.54 -9.44
CA ASP A 65 13.61 10.02 -8.75
C ASP A 65 13.70 8.49 -8.91
N PRO A 66 14.76 7.97 -9.56
CA PRO A 66 14.96 6.54 -9.71
C PRO A 66 14.99 5.79 -8.37
N GLY A 67 15.47 6.44 -7.30
CA GLY A 67 15.51 5.85 -5.96
C GLY A 67 14.12 5.64 -5.36
N VAL A 68 13.23 6.65 -5.47
CA VAL A 68 11.82 6.51 -5.05
C VAL A 68 11.09 5.46 -5.89
N ARG A 69 11.29 5.47 -7.21
CA ARG A 69 10.67 4.48 -8.11
C ARG A 69 11.13 3.06 -7.80
N GLY A 70 12.43 2.85 -7.57
CA GLY A 70 12.97 1.55 -7.18
C GLY A 70 12.32 1.01 -5.90
N ARG A 71 12.23 1.84 -4.85
CA ARG A 71 11.58 1.44 -3.59
C ARG A 71 10.08 1.13 -3.76
N LEU A 72 9.37 1.86 -4.63
CA LEU A 72 7.98 1.55 -4.93
C LEU A 72 7.85 0.17 -5.61
N ASN A 73 8.72 -0.14 -6.57
CA ASN A 73 8.72 -1.44 -7.24
C ASN A 73 9.05 -2.58 -6.25
N GLU A 74 10.09 -2.43 -5.42
CA GLU A 74 10.42 -3.40 -4.37
C GLU A 74 9.24 -3.65 -3.42
N CYS A 75 8.51 -2.59 -3.08
CA CYS A 75 7.33 -2.65 -2.24
C CYS A 75 6.18 -3.42 -2.92
N LEU A 76 5.95 -3.20 -4.21
CA LEU A 76 4.93 -3.91 -5.00
C LEU A 76 5.30 -5.39 -5.16
N ASP A 77 6.57 -5.69 -5.47
CA ASP A 77 7.09 -7.05 -5.55
C ASP A 77 6.92 -7.79 -4.23
N THR A 78 7.16 -7.12 -3.11
CA THR A 78 6.92 -7.68 -1.77
C THR A 78 5.44 -8.04 -1.57
N ILE A 79 4.50 -7.21 -2.02
CA ILE A 79 3.06 -7.51 -1.94
C ILE A 79 2.72 -8.73 -2.81
N LEU A 80 3.25 -8.80 -4.03
CA LEU A 80 3.03 -9.91 -4.96
C LEU A 80 3.60 -11.23 -4.41
N ASN A 81 4.79 -11.20 -3.81
CA ASN A 81 5.41 -12.37 -3.19
C ASN A 81 4.59 -12.86 -1.99
N LYS A 82 4.15 -11.95 -1.10
CA LYS A 82 3.24 -12.29 0.02
C LYS A 82 1.90 -12.87 -0.42
N ALA A 83 1.45 -12.56 -1.64
CA ALA A 83 0.23 -13.17 -2.17
C ALA A 83 0.41 -14.67 -2.43
N GLN A 84 1.61 -15.10 -2.85
CA GLN A 84 1.96 -16.49 -3.16
C GLN A 84 2.30 -17.30 -1.90
N GLU A 85 2.68 -16.65 -0.80
CA GLU A 85 2.94 -17.32 0.47
C GLU A 85 1.70 -18.06 1.02
N PRO A 86 1.89 -19.21 1.69
CA PRO A 86 0.79 -19.94 2.32
C PRO A 86 0.07 -19.04 3.36
N PRO A 87 -1.27 -19.10 3.42
CA PRO A 87 -2.03 -18.21 4.29
C PRO A 87 -1.74 -18.49 5.76
N LYS A 88 -1.48 -17.43 6.53
CA LYS A 88 -1.25 -17.51 7.99
C LYS A 88 -2.53 -17.84 8.77
N SER A 89 -3.69 -17.73 8.14
CA SER A 89 -4.99 -18.06 8.72
C SER A 89 -5.98 -18.53 7.67
N LYS A 90 -6.81 -19.53 8.02
CA LYS A 90 -7.92 -20.01 7.17
C LYS A 90 -9.16 -19.11 7.21
N LYS A 91 -9.15 -18.05 8.04
CA LYS A 91 -10.27 -17.13 8.20
C LYS A 91 -10.44 -16.25 6.96
N VAL A 92 -11.67 -16.11 6.47
CA VAL A 92 -11.98 -15.29 5.28
C VAL A 92 -11.53 -13.83 5.43
N GLN A 93 -11.54 -13.31 6.66
CA GLN A 93 -11.09 -11.94 6.98
C GLN A 93 -9.61 -11.72 6.66
N HIS A 94 -8.76 -12.73 6.89
CA HIS A 94 -7.34 -12.68 6.53
C HIS A 94 -7.16 -12.60 5.02
N SER A 95 -7.83 -13.50 4.29
CA SER A 95 -7.78 -13.54 2.82
C SER A 95 -8.29 -12.23 2.22
N ASN A 96 -9.45 -11.73 2.67
CA ASN A 96 -10.03 -10.49 2.18
C ASN A 96 -9.12 -9.29 2.43
N ALA A 97 -8.51 -9.19 3.62
CA ALA A 97 -7.60 -8.10 3.94
C ALA A 97 -6.32 -8.16 3.09
N LYS A 98 -5.73 -9.35 2.91
CA LYS A 98 -4.56 -9.57 2.06
C LYS A 98 -4.87 -9.20 0.60
N ASN A 99 -5.99 -9.70 0.09
CA ASN A 99 -6.41 -9.51 -1.30
C ASN A 99 -6.78 -8.04 -1.59
N ALA A 100 -7.35 -7.31 -0.63
CA ALA A 100 -7.62 -5.88 -0.81
C ALA A 100 -6.33 -5.08 -1.09
N VAL A 101 -5.26 -5.36 -0.34
CA VAL A 101 -3.95 -4.72 -0.58
C VAL A 101 -3.37 -5.15 -1.93
N LEU A 102 -3.48 -6.45 -2.26
CA LEU A 102 -3.01 -7.00 -3.54
C LEU A 102 -3.70 -6.34 -4.74
N PHE A 103 -5.03 -6.23 -4.73
CA PHE A 103 -5.78 -5.65 -5.85
C PHE A 103 -5.45 -4.17 -6.05
N GLU A 104 -5.23 -3.41 -4.97
CA GLU A 104 -4.82 -2.02 -5.10
C GLU A 104 -3.39 -1.89 -5.63
N ALA A 105 -2.49 -2.82 -5.27
CA ALA A 105 -1.13 -2.88 -5.85
C ALA A 105 -1.16 -3.20 -7.35
N ILE A 106 -1.99 -4.17 -7.78
CA ILE A 106 -2.23 -4.46 -9.20
C ILE A 106 -2.78 -3.23 -9.92
N SER A 107 -3.68 -2.47 -9.27
CA SER A 107 -4.24 -1.23 -9.83
C SER A 107 -3.15 -0.19 -10.11
N ILE A 108 -2.17 -0.02 -9.21
CA ILE A 108 -1.00 0.85 -9.47
C ILE A 108 -0.19 0.37 -10.66
N ILE A 109 0.10 -0.94 -10.74
CA ILE A 109 0.94 -1.51 -11.81
C ILE A 109 0.30 -1.19 -13.17
N ILE A 110 -0.99 -1.52 -13.32
CA ILE A 110 -1.77 -1.22 -14.54
C ILE A 110 -1.79 0.28 -14.82
N HIS A 111 -1.96 1.10 -13.78
CA HIS A 111 -2.00 2.56 -13.94
C HIS A 111 -0.65 3.14 -14.40
N SER A 112 0.46 2.61 -13.89
CA SER A 112 1.81 3.05 -14.22
C SER A 112 2.17 2.75 -15.68
N ASP A 113 1.78 1.57 -16.18
CA ASP A 113 2.00 1.19 -17.58
C ASP A 113 1.26 2.10 -18.57
N ARG A 114 0.08 2.62 -18.20
CA ARG A 114 -0.69 3.54 -19.05
C ARG A 114 -0.09 4.94 -19.14
N GLN A 115 0.75 5.33 -18.18
CA GLN A 115 1.38 6.64 -18.16
C GLN A 115 2.70 6.70 -18.94
N VAL A 116 3.29 5.56 -19.30
CA VAL A 116 4.48 5.52 -20.16
C VAL A 116 4.05 5.75 -21.62
N PRO A 117 4.48 6.86 -22.26
CA PRO A 117 4.13 7.11 -23.65
C PRO A 117 4.73 6.03 -24.56
N PHE A 118 3.95 5.55 -25.55
CA PHE A 118 4.40 4.58 -26.57
C PHE A 118 5.69 4.99 -27.31
N SER A 119 6.05 6.27 -27.29
CA SER A 119 7.27 6.81 -27.90
C SER A 119 8.58 6.32 -27.28
N TYR A 120 8.55 5.64 -26.12
CA TYR A 120 9.75 5.07 -25.47
C TYR A 120 10.13 3.65 -25.92
N TYR A 121 9.34 3.02 -26.79
CA TYR A 121 9.63 1.70 -27.36
C TYR A 121 10.18 1.77 -28.81
N GLY A 122 10.73 2.93 -29.20
CA GLY A 122 11.39 3.15 -30.49
C GLY A 122 12.90 3.12 -30.37
#